data_AF-A0A1Q6UEM1-F1
#
_entry.id   AF-A0A1Q6UEM1-F1
#
_cell.length_a   1.000
_cell.length_b   1.000
_cell.length_c   1.000
_cell.angle_alpha   90.00
_cell.angle_beta   90.00
_cell.angle_gamma   90.00
#
_symmetry.space_group_name_H-M   'P 1'
#
loop_
_entity.id
_entity.type
_entity.pdbx_description
1 polymer ?
#
loop_
_entity_poly.entity_id
_entity_poly.type
_entity_poly.pdbx_seq_one_letter_code
_entity_poly.pdbx_strand_id
1 'polypeptide(L)'
;MEFKEVVFTKVSPETRRHNRRFFERHVRRMFIKYLAYTNQFDGVLNDREIEEAKLGHLPADLDVHHIFPIAGSESEDVNSFTNLTVLHKTTHIRINREIFAPQLKEIDRMPEGAKLLIRLPLFEPVDAEGILRARMEATRRGLQKGDGKLPPALLPASGRDCRI
;
A
#
# COMPACT_ATOMS: atom_id res chain seq x y z
N MET A 1 9.26 -0.11 -14.20
CA MET A 1 8.11 -0.93 -13.82
C MET A 1 7.80 -1.83 -15.00
N GLU A 2 7.93 -3.13 -14.79
CA GLU A 2 7.63 -4.16 -15.78
C GLU A 2 6.14 -4.48 -15.78
N PHE A 3 5.64 -4.99 -16.90
CA PHE A 3 4.24 -5.32 -17.09
C PHE A 3 4.08 -6.72 -17.64
N LYS A 4 3.01 -7.41 -17.23
CA LYS A 4 2.52 -8.62 -17.89
C LYS A 4 1.12 -8.41 -18.45
N GLU A 5 0.82 -9.06 -19.56
CA GLU A 5 -0.53 -9.06 -20.12
C GLU A 5 -1.35 -10.19 -19.53
N VAL A 6 -2.61 -9.90 -19.19
CA VAL A 6 -3.56 -10.87 -18.65
C VAL A 6 -4.95 -10.61 -19.18
N VAL A 7 -5.77 -11.65 -19.20
CA VAL A 7 -7.18 -11.53 -19.55
C VAL A 7 -7.97 -11.10 -18.32
N PHE A 8 -8.51 -9.89 -18.35
CA PHE A 8 -9.53 -9.43 -17.41
C PHE A 8 -10.90 -9.92 -17.87
N THR A 9 -11.68 -10.50 -16.98
CA THR A 9 -13.06 -10.93 -17.23
C THR A 9 -14.00 -10.17 -16.31
N LYS A 10 -14.99 -9.47 -16.87
CA LYS A 10 -15.97 -8.75 -16.07
C LYS A 10 -16.84 -9.72 -15.28
N VAL A 11 -16.83 -9.58 -13.96
CA VAL A 11 -17.71 -10.34 -13.06
C VAL A 11 -18.91 -9.52 -12.61
N SER A 12 -19.91 -10.23 -12.10
CA SER A 12 -21.10 -9.59 -11.54
C SER A 12 -20.76 -8.71 -10.32
N PRO A 13 -21.59 -7.67 -10.05
CA PRO A 13 -21.47 -6.89 -8.83
C PRO A 13 -21.57 -7.72 -7.56
N GLU A 14 -22.30 -8.84 -7.59
CA GLU A 14 -22.41 -9.78 -6.47
C GLU A 14 -21.08 -10.48 -6.20
N THR A 15 -20.46 -11.06 -7.23
CA THR A 15 -19.14 -11.70 -7.14
C THR A 15 -18.10 -10.72 -6.62
N ARG A 16 -18.07 -9.49 -7.16
CA ARG A 16 -17.16 -8.43 -6.67
C ARG A 16 -17.38 -8.12 -5.18
N ARG A 17 -18.63 -8.03 -4.73
CA ARG A 17 -18.97 -7.79 -3.32
C ARG A 17 -18.55 -8.95 -2.43
N HIS A 18 -18.78 -10.19 -2.88
CA HIS A 18 -18.37 -11.40 -2.17
C HIS A 18 -16.84 -11.42 -1.99
N ASN A 19 -16.09 -11.27 -3.08
CA ASN A 19 -14.63 -11.26 -3.09
C ASN A 19 -14.07 -10.19 -2.14
N ARG A 20 -14.64 -8.98 -2.16
CA ARG A 20 -14.22 -7.89 -1.26
C ARG A 20 -14.50 -8.21 0.20
N ARG A 21 -15.67 -8.76 0.53
CA ARG A 21 -15.98 -9.13 1.93
C ARG A 21 -15.06 -10.22 2.44
N PHE A 22 -14.79 -11.23 1.62
CA PHE A 22 -13.87 -12.31 1.97
C PHE A 22 -12.46 -11.78 2.23
N PHE A 23 -11.98 -10.89 1.35
CA PHE A 23 -10.69 -10.23 1.51
C PHE A 23 -10.58 -9.49 2.86
N GLU A 24 -11.51 -8.58 3.15
CA GLU A 24 -11.46 -7.75 4.35
C GLU A 24 -11.57 -8.58 5.64
N ARG A 25 -12.38 -9.65 5.63
CA ARG A 25 -12.63 -10.47 6.83
C ARG A 25 -11.54 -11.49 7.10
N HIS A 26 -10.98 -12.09 6.05
CA HIS A 26 -10.17 -13.30 6.20
C HIS A 26 -8.75 -13.15 5.65
N VAL A 27 -8.58 -12.50 4.50
CA VAL A 27 -7.31 -12.56 3.77
C VAL A 27 -6.38 -11.43 4.15
N ARG A 28 -6.86 -10.19 4.17
CA ARG A 28 -6.03 -8.99 4.37
C ARG A 28 -5.15 -9.11 5.62
N ARG A 29 -5.78 -9.47 6.75
CA ARG A 29 -5.08 -9.62 8.02
C ARG A 29 -4.04 -10.74 7.97
N MET A 30 -4.38 -11.87 7.34
CA MET A 30 -3.47 -13.02 7.25
C MET A 30 -2.28 -12.73 6.33
N PHE A 31 -2.51 -12.01 5.23
CA PHE A 31 -1.44 -11.59 4.32
C PHE A 31 -0.42 -10.70 5.04
N ILE A 32 -0.88 -9.69 5.78
CA ILE A 32 0.02 -8.81 6.56
C ILE A 32 0.85 -9.61 7.56
N LYS A 33 0.21 -10.54 8.30
CA LYS A 33 0.91 -11.41 9.24
C LYS A 33 1.96 -12.28 8.55
N TYR A 34 1.59 -12.90 7.43
CA TYR A 34 2.49 -13.73 6.65
C TYR A 34 3.76 -12.96 6.26
N LEU A 35 3.61 -11.74 5.74
CA LEU A 35 4.75 -10.89 5.39
C LEU A 35 5.64 -10.56 6.61
N ALA A 36 5.03 -10.29 7.76
CA ALA A 36 5.77 -9.97 8.98
C ALA A 36 6.53 -11.16 9.55
N TYR A 37 5.94 -12.37 9.55
CA TYR A 37 6.59 -13.59 10.02
C TYR A 37 7.61 -14.16 9.02
N THR A 38 7.60 -13.70 7.78
CA THR A 38 8.56 -14.10 6.73
C THR A 38 9.57 -13.00 6.40
N ASN A 39 9.69 -11.99 7.28
CA ASN A 39 10.68 -10.91 7.21
C ASN A 39 10.63 -10.08 5.91
N GLN A 40 9.48 -10.03 5.26
CA GLN A 40 9.29 -9.26 4.01
C GLN A 40 9.25 -7.74 4.25
N PHE A 41 9.12 -7.30 5.51
CA PHE A 41 9.11 -5.88 5.88
C PHE A 41 10.48 -5.35 6.33
N ASP A 42 11.52 -6.18 6.32
CA ASP A 42 12.86 -5.80 6.78
C ASP A 42 13.39 -4.60 5.97
N GLY A 43 13.86 -3.58 6.68
CA GLY A 43 14.33 -2.33 6.07
C GLY A 43 13.23 -1.40 5.55
N VAL A 44 11.95 -1.79 5.65
CA VAL A 44 10.79 -0.98 5.24
C VAL A 44 10.03 -0.44 6.45
N LEU A 45 9.79 -1.32 7.42
CA LEU A 45 9.13 -1.01 8.68
C LEU A 45 10.14 -0.99 9.83
N ASN A 46 9.89 -0.18 10.85
CA ASN A 46 10.64 -0.27 12.11
C ASN A 46 10.12 -1.41 13.01
N ASP A 47 10.87 -1.77 14.04
CA ASP A 47 10.54 -2.90 14.93
C ASP A 47 9.13 -2.82 15.52
N ARG A 48 8.69 -1.62 15.92
CA ARG A 48 7.33 -1.43 16.46
C ARG A 48 6.27 -1.67 15.38
N GLU A 49 6.48 -1.15 14.18
CA GLU A 49 5.58 -1.38 13.05
C GLU A 49 5.54 -2.87 12.64
N ILE A 50 6.66 -3.59 12.76
CA ILE A 50 6.73 -5.04 12.51
C ILE A 50 5.91 -5.82 13.55
N GLU A 51 5.98 -5.47 14.84
CA GLU A 51 5.16 -6.12 15.87
C GLU A 51 3.66 -5.91 15.63
N GLU A 52 3.25 -4.70 15.22
CA GLU A 52 1.87 -4.43 14.81
C GLU A 52 1.48 -5.24 13.55
N ALA A 53 2.41 -5.41 12.59
CA ALA A 53 2.19 -6.22 11.40
C ALA A 53 2.02 -7.72 11.74
N LYS A 54 2.72 -8.25 12.75
CA LYS A 54 2.47 -9.60 13.27
C LYS A 54 1.08 -9.77 13.89
N LEU A 55 0.46 -8.68 14.35
CA LEU A 55 -0.95 -8.66 14.76
C LEU A 55 -1.91 -8.48 13.57
N GLY A 56 -1.39 -8.16 12.40
CA GLY A 56 -2.10 -7.97 11.14
C GLY A 56 -2.49 -6.51 10.87
N HIS A 57 -1.77 -5.55 11.46
CA HIS A 57 -1.99 -4.12 11.30
C HIS A 57 -0.86 -3.48 10.49
N LEU A 58 -1.22 -2.60 9.56
CA LEU A 58 -0.26 -1.79 8.82
C LEU A 58 -0.26 -0.36 9.36
N PRO A 59 0.87 0.36 9.23
CA PRO A 59 0.91 1.80 9.36
C PRO A 59 -0.16 2.50 8.50
N ALA A 60 -0.67 3.64 8.98
CA ALA A 60 -1.81 4.32 8.38
C ALA A 60 -1.54 4.86 6.96
N ASP A 61 -0.28 5.00 6.56
CA ASP A 61 0.15 5.43 5.23
C ASP A 61 0.22 4.28 4.20
N LEU A 62 0.14 3.03 4.66
CA LEU A 62 0.24 1.84 3.82
C LEU A 62 -1.14 1.20 3.57
N ASP A 63 -1.22 0.39 2.52
CA ASP A 63 -2.41 -0.37 2.17
C ASP A 63 -2.06 -1.69 1.48
N VAL A 64 -2.99 -2.65 1.53
CA VAL A 64 -2.89 -3.90 0.76
C VAL A 64 -3.65 -3.69 -0.55
N HIS A 65 -2.98 -3.92 -1.68
CA HIS A 65 -3.51 -3.75 -3.02
C HIS A 65 -3.58 -5.09 -3.76
N HIS A 66 -4.66 -5.28 -4.51
CA HIS A 66 -4.78 -6.38 -5.46
C HIS A 66 -4.08 -6.03 -6.77
N ILE A 67 -3.01 -6.75 -7.11
CA ILE A 67 -2.22 -6.55 -8.34
C ILE A 67 -3.11 -6.74 -9.56
N PHE A 68 -3.81 -7.86 -9.63
CA PHE A 68 -4.91 -8.09 -10.56
C PHE A 68 -6.22 -7.61 -9.91
N PRO A 69 -6.99 -6.70 -10.54
CA PRO A 69 -8.14 -6.09 -9.90
C PRO A 69 -9.21 -7.11 -9.48
N ILE A 70 -9.74 -6.93 -8.27
CA ILE A 70 -10.78 -7.80 -7.67
C ILE A 70 -12.10 -7.87 -8.48
N ALA A 71 -12.30 -6.94 -9.41
CA ALA A 71 -13.46 -6.87 -10.30
C ALA A 71 -13.29 -7.70 -11.60
N GLY A 72 -12.14 -8.34 -11.79
CA GLY A 72 -11.73 -8.91 -13.08
C GLY A 72 -11.68 -10.43 -13.19
N SER A 73 -12.10 -11.18 -12.17
CA SER A 73 -11.97 -12.63 -12.22
C SER A 73 -13.04 -13.34 -11.40
N GLU A 74 -13.54 -14.43 -11.97
CA GLU A 74 -14.37 -15.44 -11.30
C GLU A 74 -13.52 -16.45 -10.52
N SER A 75 -12.19 -16.42 -10.68
CA SER A 75 -11.28 -17.31 -9.96
C SER A 75 -11.28 -17.00 -8.47
N GLU A 76 -11.31 -18.06 -7.67
CA GLU A 76 -11.10 -18.03 -6.21
C GLU A 76 -9.72 -17.46 -5.86
N ASP A 77 -8.75 -17.53 -6.78
CA ASP A 77 -7.38 -17.02 -6.62
C ASP A 77 -7.30 -15.50 -6.63
N VAL A 78 -8.39 -14.78 -6.90
CA VAL A 78 -8.41 -13.31 -6.88
C VAL A 78 -7.94 -12.75 -5.53
N ASN A 79 -8.15 -13.51 -4.45
CA ASN A 79 -7.69 -13.19 -3.10
C ASN A 79 -6.46 -14.00 -2.65
N SER A 80 -5.77 -14.67 -3.57
CA SER A 80 -4.51 -15.34 -3.28
C SER A 80 -3.44 -14.33 -2.88
N PHE A 81 -2.53 -14.72 -1.99
CA PHE A 81 -1.40 -13.88 -1.57
C PHE A 81 -0.50 -13.49 -2.75
N THR A 82 -0.41 -14.32 -3.78
CA THR A 82 0.36 -14.02 -5.00
C THR A 82 -0.25 -12.89 -5.84
N ASN A 83 -1.49 -12.50 -5.54
CA ASN A 83 -2.18 -11.38 -6.16
C ASN A 83 -2.18 -10.11 -5.28
N LEU A 84 -1.48 -10.13 -4.16
CA LEU A 84 -1.50 -9.03 -3.20
C LEU A 84 -0.12 -8.39 -3.06
N THR A 85 -0.11 -7.10 -2.79
CA THR A 85 1.11 -6.34 -2.49
C THR A 85 0.82 -5.27 -1.45
N VAL A 86 1.77 -4.95 -0.59
CA VAL A 86 1.72 -3.80 0.31
C VAL A 86 2.37 -2.61 -0.36
N LEU A 87 1.63 -1.51 -0.47
CA LEU A 87 2.06 -0.26 -1.11
C LEU A 87 1.81 0.93 -0.19
N HIS A 88 2.51 2.04 -0.45
CA HIS A 88 2.08 3.34 0.08
C HIS A 88 0.77 3.79 -0.60
N LYS A 89 -0.13 4.44 0.15
CA LYS A 89 -1.45 4.86 -0.34
C LYS A 89 -1.40 5.76 -1.58
N THR A 90 -0.40 6.63 -1.67
CA THR A 90 -0.24 7.48 -2.87
C THR A 90 0.08 6.65 -4.11
N THR A 91 0.91 5.61 -3.97
CA THR A 91 1.23 4.67 -5.05
C THR A 91 -0.01 3.87 -5.45
N HIS A 92 -0.79 3.38 -4.48
CA HIS A 92 -2.07 2.70 -4.72
C HIS A 92 -3.02 3.60 -5.55
N ILE A 93 -3.23 4.85 -5.13
CA ILE A 93 -4.08 5.80 -5.86
C ILE A 93 -3.56 6.04 -7.29
N ARG A 94 -2.25 6.26 -7.43
CA ARG A 94 -1.61 6.51 -8.73
C ARG A 94 -1.83 5.35 -9.71
N ILE A 95 -1.57 4.12 -9.27
CA ILE A 95 -1.74 2.92 -10.12
C ILE A 95 -3.19 2.78 -10.59
N ASN A 96 -4.15 2.91 -9.67
CA ASN A 96 -5.56 2.81 -10.03
C ASN A 96 -5.97 3.88 -11.06
N ARG A 97 -5.48 5.11 -10.88
CA ARG A 97 -5.82 6.24 -11.75
C ARG A 97 -5.13 6.17 -13.12
N GLU A 98 -3.84 5.86 -13.15
CA GLU A 98 -2.99 6.03 -14.33
C GLU A 98 -2.87 4.73 -15.14
N ILE A 99 -3.00 3.56 -14.50
CA ILE A 99 -2.82 2.26 -15.15
C ILE A 99 -4.17 1.57 -15.34
N PHE A 100 -4.95 1.35 -14.29
CA PHE A 100 -6.15 0.52 -14.40
C PHE A 100 -7.35 1.26 -14.98
N ALA A 101 -7.68 2.45 -14.49
CA ALA A 101 -8.86 3.18 -14.93
C ALA A 101 -8.90 3.44 -16.46
N PRO A 102 -7.79 3.79 -17.14
CA PRO A 102 -7.80 3.96 -18.60
C PRO A 102 -8.09 2.67 -19.35
N GLN A 103 -7.55 1.54 -18.88
CA GLN A 103 -7.72 0.23 -19.52
C GLN A 103 -9.11 -0.34 -19.28
N LEU A 104 -9.70 -0.13 -18.10
CA LEU A 104 -10.99 -0.71 -17.72
C LEU A 104 -12.20 0.16 -18.11
N LYS A 105 -11.97 1.34 -18.69
CA LYS A 105 -13.04 2.29 -19.01
C LYS A 105 -14.13 1.71 -19.93
N GLU A 106 -13.74 0.86 -20.87
CA GLU A 106 -14.66 0.30 -21.86
C GLU A 106 -15.39 -0.93 -21.32
N ILE A 107 -14.71 -1.79 -20.56
CA ILE A 107 -15.30 -3.02 -20.03
C ILE A 107 -16.42 -2.75 -19.02
N ASP A 108 -16.38 -1.60 -18.34
CA ASP A 108 -17.45 -1.15 -17.45
C ASP A 108 -18.82 -1.06 -18.16
N ARG A 109 -18.83 -0.84 -19.49
CA ARG A 109 -20.06 -0.75 -20.31
C ARG A 109 -20.46 -2.06 -20.99
N MET A 110 -19.61 -3.08 -20.93
CA MET A 110 -19.84 -4.38 -21.57
C MET A 110 -20.69 -5.31 -20.68
N PRO A 111 -21.31 -6.37 -21.22
CA PRO A 111 -22.00 -7.38 -20.40
C PRO A 111 -21.03 -8.16 -19.49
N GLU A 112 -21.58 -8.82 -18.47
CA GLU A 112 -20.83 -9.78 -17.64
C GLU A 112 -20.21 -10.88 -18.51
N GLY A 113 -19.04 -11.40 -18.12
CA GLY A 113 -18.26 -12.35 -18.90
C GLY A 113 -17.46 -11.74 -20.05
N ALA A 114 -17.63 -10.44 -20.36
CA ALA A 114 -16.79 -9.74 -21.32
C ALA A 114 -15.31 -9.79 -20.92
N LYS A 115 -14.44 -9.96 -21.92
CA LYS A 115 -13.01 -10.13 -21.73
C LYS A 115 -12.24 -8.99 -22.36
N LEU A 116 -11.18 -8.54 -21.67
CA LEU A 116 -10.27 -7.53 -22.17
C LEU A 116 -8.83 -7.91 -21.77
N LEU A 117 -7.90 -7.74 -22.69
CA LEU A 117 -6.48 -7.87 -22.37
C LEU A 117 -6.03 -6.59 -21.64
N ILE A 118 -5.50 -6.75 -20.43
CA ILE A 118 -4.96 -5.63 -19.64
C ILE A 118 -3.50 -5.87 -19.28
N ARG A 119 -2.78 -4.78 -19.08
CA ARG A 119 -1.40 -4.77 -18.58
C ARG A 119 -1.42 -4.61 -17.08
N LEU A 120 -0.90 -5.62 -16.38
CA LEU A 120 -0.66 -5.56 -14.94
C LEU A 120 0.77 -5.12 -14.66
N PRO A 121 0.98 -4.14 -13.77
CA PRO A 121 2.29 -3.92 -13.20
C PRO A 121 2.73 -5.13 -12.37
N LEU A 122 4.01 -5.49 -12.44
CA LEU A 122 4.59 -6.48 -11.55
C LEU A 122 4.98 -5.83 -10.22
N PHE A 123 4.60 -6.47 -9.12
CA PHE A 123 4.94 -6.05 -7.77
C PHE A 123 5.50 -7.21 -6.98
N GLU A 124 6.52 -6.90 -6.19
CA GLU A 124 6.88 -7.72 -5.04
C GLU A 124 5.76 -7.70 -3.99
N PRO A 125 5.74 -8.65 -3.05
CA PRO A 125 4.74 -8.67 -1.96
C PRO A 125 4.76 -7.38 -1.11
N VAL A 126 5.89 -6.68 -1.08
CA VAL A 126 6.06 -5.35 -0.47
C VAL A 126 6.80 -4.43 -1.45
N ASP A 127 6.21 -3.29 -1.82
CA ASP A 127 6.88 -2.25 -2.62
C ASP A 127 7.81 -1.42 -1.73
N ALA A 128 8.90 -2.04 -1.28
CA ALA A 128 9.88 -1.45 -0.39
C ALA A 128 10.39 -0.10 -0.90
N GLU A 129 10.78 -0.05 -2.18
CA GLU A 129 11.33 1.15 -2.81
C GLU A 129 10.29 2.28 -2.87
N GLY A 130 9.06 1.98 -3.32
CA GLY A 130 8.00 2.98 -3.41
C GLY A 130 7.55 3.51 -2.05
N ILE A 131 7.51 2.65 -1.03
CA ILE A 131 7.19 3.02 0.35
C ILE A 131 8.27 3.95 0.91
N LEU A 132 9.53 3.55 0.85
CA LEU A 132 10.65 4.34 1.38
C LEU A 132 10.74 5.70 0.69
N ARG A 133 10.59 5.72 -0.64
CA ARG A 133 10.59 6.97 -1.42
C ARG A 133 9.46 7.91 -0.97
N ALA A 134 8.23 7.39 -0.83
CA ALA A 134 7.09 8.19 -0.41
C ALA A 134 7.27 8.77 1.01
N ARG A 135 7.80 7.96 1.95
CA ARG A 135 8.10 8.39 3.31
C ARG A 135 9.21 9.45 3.35
N MET A 136 10.29 9.28 2.58
CA MET A 136 11.35 10.29 2.46
C MET A 136 10.83 11.62 1.89
N GLU A 137 9.99 11.57 0.86
CA GLU A 137 9.38 12.77 0.28
C GLU A 137 8.47 13.50 1.29
N ALA A 138 7.69 12.75 2.08
CA ALA A 138 6.85 13.30 3.14
C ALA A 138 7.68 14.02 4.21
N THR A 139 8.77 13.40 4.68
CA THR A 139 9.71 14.02 5.65
C THR A 139 10.33 15.29 5.08
N ARG A 140 10.78 15.27 3.82
CA ARG A 140 11.36 16.44 3.15
C ARG A 140 10.38 17.60 3.08
N ARG A 141 9.12 17.33 2.73
CA ARG A 141 8.05 18.35 2.68
C ARG A 141 7.68 18.87 4.07
N GLY A 142 7.71 18.01 5.08
CA GLY A 142 7.50 18.40 6.48
C GLY A 142 8.59 19.36 6.98
N LEU A 143 9.86 19.08 6.65
CA LEU A 143 10.99 19.95 6.95
C LEU A 143 10.89 21.31 6.24
N GLN A 144 10.51 21.33 4.95
CA GLN A 144 10.31 22.58 4.20
C GLN A 144 9.13 23.42 4.69
N LYS A 145 8.11 22.79 5.30
CA LYS A 145 7.02 23.51 6.00
C LYS A 145 7.42 23.98 7.41
N GLY A 146 8.55 23.50 7.93
CA GLY A 146 9.10 23.82 9.25
C GLY A 146 10.00 25.07 9.28
N ASP A 147 10.29 25.70 8.15
CA ASP A 147 11.03 26.96 8.07
C ASP A 147 10.15 28.13 8.52
N GLY A 148 10.05 28.31 9.83
CA GLY A 148 9.36 29.45 10.44
C GLY A 148 9.45 29.57 11.95
N LYS A 149 9.94 28.56 12.68
CA LYS A 149 10.29 28.71 14.10
C LYS A 149 11.54 27.91 14.44
N LEU A 150 12.68 28.60 14.43
CA LEU A 150 13.83 28.19 15.23
C LEU A 150 13.36 28.01 16.69
N PRO A 151 13.68 26.90 17.37
CA PRO A 151 13.51 26.83 18.81
C PRO A 151 14.41 27.90 19.45
N PRO A 152 13.98 28.56 20.54
CA PRO A 152 14.86 29.47 21.26
C PRO A 152 16.09 28.68 21.70
N ALA A 153 17.27 29.17 21.33
CA ALA A 153 18.52 28.68 21.86
C ALA A 153 18.46 28.75 23.39
N LEU A 154 18.45 27.58 24.04
CA LEU A 154 18.76 27.49 25.45
C LEU A 154 20.25 27.85 25.59
N LEU A 155 20.49 29.13 25.89
CA LEU A 155 21.77 29.62 26.35
C LEU A 155 22.24 28.76 27.54
N PRO A 156 23.52 28.39 27.61
CA PRO A 156 24.05 27.72 28.79
C PRO A 156 23.97 28.68 29.97
N ALA A 157 23.26 28.28 31.04
CA ALA A 157 23.33 28.96 32.32
C ALA A 157 24.73 28.75 32.89
N SER A 158 25.64 29.67 32.57
CA SER A 158 26.91 29.84 33.23
C SER A 158 26.68 30.37 34.64
N GLY A 159 27.40 29.79 35.60
CA GLY A 159 27.94 30.58 36.71
C GLY A 159 27.12 30.55 37.99
N ARG A 160 27.61 29.73 38.92
CA ARG A 160 27.48 29.93 40.37
C ARG A 160 27.73 31.40 40.72
N ASP A 161 26.99 31.92 41.68
CA ASP A 161 27.61 32.79 42.68
C ASP A 161 26.97 32.57 44.05
N CYS A 162 27.82 32.08 44.95
CA CYS A 162 27.62 32.11 46.39
C CYS A 162 27.56 33.57 46.86
N ARG A 163 26.80 33.85 47.93
CA ARG A 163 27.24 34.72 49.03
C ARG A 163 26.27 34.67 50.22
N ILE A 164 26.86 34.23 51.33
CA ILE A 164 26.68 34.54 52.77
C ILE A 164 25.31 34.23 53.39
#